data_AF-A0A376P2F0-F1
#
_entry.id   AF-A0A376P2F0-F1
#
_cell.length_a   1.000
_cell.length_b   1.000
_cell.length_c   1.000
_cell.angle_alpha   90.00
_cell.angle_beta   90.00
_cell.angle_gamma   90.00
#
_symmetry.space_group_name_H-M   'P 1'
#
loop_
_entity.id
_entity.type
_entity.pdbx_description
1 polymer ?
#
loop_
_entity_poly.entity_id
_entity_poly.type
_entity_poly.pdbx_seq_one_letter_code
_entity_poly.pdbx_strand_id
1 'polypeptide(L)'
;MVRKARSTLGRLFDFNKLAIYQEQSASKFEPLSSDANNLDGLNIHCAIIDELHAHKTRDVWDVLETATGARLQSLYWYHHGRV
;
A
#
# COMPACT_ATOMS: atom_id res chain seq x y z
N MET A 1 15.35 -3.02 -17.56
CA MET A 1 15.88 -4.35 -17.19
C MET A 1 15.83 -4.49 -15.68
N VAL A 2 14.85 -5.23 -15.14
CA VAL A 2 14.71 -5.43 -13.69
C VAL A 2 15.88 -6.27 -13.20
N ARG A 3 16.75 -5.71 -12.37
CA ARG A 3 17.84 -6.49 -11.74
C ARG A 3 17.20 -7.43 -10.73
N LYS A 4 17.40 -8.75 -10.90
CA LYS A 4 16.98 -9.74 -9.90
C LYS A 4 17.62 -9.40 -8.56
N ALA A 5 16.81 -9.33 -7.50
CA ALA A 5 17.31 -9.19 -6.14
C ALA A 5 18.29 -10.33 -5.82
N ARG A 6 19.26 -10.08 -4.93
CA ARG A 6 20.17 -11.12 -4.42
C ARG A 6 19.34 -12.30 -3.90
N SER A 7 19.89 -13.52 -4.03
CA SER A 7 19.22 -14.81 -3.78
C SER A 7 18.55 -14.97 -2.40
N THR A 8 18.74 -14.03 -1.47
CA THR A 8 18.13 -14.01 -0.14
C THR A 8 16.71 -13.44 -0.13
N LEU A 9 16.40 -12.38 -0.88
CA LEU A 9 15.07 -11.75 -0.86
C LEU A 9 14.02 -12.60 -1.58
N GLY A 10 14.37 -13.17 -2.73
CA GLY A 10 13.47 -14.06 -3.47
C GLY A 10 13.19 -15.41 -2.77
N ARG A 11 13.84 -15.68 -1.63
CA ARG A 11 13.51 -16.81 -0.75
C ARG A 11 12.47 -16.46 0.31
N LEU A 12 12.29 -15.17 0.59
CA LEU A 12 11.42 -14.66 1.65
C LEU A 12 10.14 -14.04 1.10
N PHE A 13 10.17 -13.52 -0.12
CA PHE A 13 9.03 -12.85 -0.72
C PHE A 13 8.74 -13.43 -2.08
N ASP A 14 7.46 -13.71 -2.33
CA ASP A 14 6.94 -13.97 -3.66
C ASP A 14 6.42 -12.65 -4.26
N PHE A 15 6.34 -12.54 -5.57
CA PHE A 15 5.88 -11.31 -6.22
C PHE A 15 5.29 -11.56 -7.59
N ASN A 16 4.37 -10.68 -7.98
CA ASN A 16 3.90 -10.55 -9.35
C ASN A 16 3.96 -9.07 -9.76
N LYS A 17 3.35 -8.72 -10.91
CA LYS A 17 3.35 -7.34 -11.42
C LYS A 17 2.67 -6.33 -10.49
N LEU A 18 1.69 -6.77 -9.70
CA LEU A 18 0.81 -5.92 -8.90
C LEU A 18 0.93 -6.16 -7.40
N ALA A 19 1.82 -7.03 -6.93
CA ALA A 19 1.95 -7.28 -5.50
C ALA A 19 3.26 -7.97 -5.13
N ILE A 20 3.67 -7.74 -3.89
CA ILE A 20 4.68 -8.52 -3.17
C ILE A 20 3.97 -9.24 -2.03
N TYR A 21 4.25 -10.52 -1.87
CA TYR A 21 3.65 -11.39 -0.87
C TYR A 21 4.71 -11.90 0.10
N GLN A 22 4.33 -11.97 1.37
CA GLN A 22 5.03 -12.75 2.37
C GLN A 22 4.06 -13.80 2.94
N GLU A 23 4.21 -15.04 2.49
CA GLU A 23 3.34 -16.15 2.82
C GLU A 23 3.35 -16.49 4.31
N GLN A 24 4.52 -16.41 4.97
CA GLN A 24 4.65 -16.82 6.38
C GLN A 24 3.76 -16.01 7.33
N SER A 25 3.56 -14.72 7.03
CA SER A 25 2.74 -13.81 7.81
C SER A 25 1.43 -13.44 7.11
N ALA A 26 1.09 -14.13 6.01
CA ALA A 26 -0.06 -13.80 5.14
C ALA A 26 -0.14 -12.30 4.79
N SER A 27 1.01 -11.65 4.63
CA SER A 27 1.11 -10.21 4.41
C SER A 27 1.31 -9.91 2.93
N LYS A 28 0.80 -8.78 2.47
CA LYS A 28 0.99 -8.32 1.09
C LYS A 28 1.24 -6.82 1.03
N PHE A 29 1.98 -6.41 0.01
CA PHE A 29 2.19 -5.02 -0.36
C PHE A 29 1.79 -4.85 -1.83
N GLU A 30 0.77 -4.04 -2.08
CA GLU A 30 0.15 -3.89 -3.39
C GLU A 30 -0.16 -2.40 -3.67
N PRO A 31 -0.07 -1.95 -4.93
CA PRO A 31 -0.57 -0.64 -5.30
C PRO A 31 -2.10 -0.66 -5.31
N LEU A 32 -2.70 0.44 -4.88
CA LEU A 32 -4.16 0.61 -4.90
C LEU A 32 -4.57 1.52 -6.06
N SER A 33 -5.81 1.33 -6.51
CA SER A 33 -6.42 2.21 -7.51
C SER A 33 -6.60 3.62 -6.93
N SER A 34 -6.61 4.64 -7.79
CA SER A 34 -7.07 5.98 -7.43
C SER A 34 -8.60 6.09 -7.32
N ASP A 35 -9.33 5.03 -7.70
CA ASP A 35 -10.78 4.91 -7.52
C ASP A 35 -11.09 4.25 -6.17
N ALA A 36 -11.70 5.02 -5.27
CA ALA A 36 -11.98 4.63 -3.89
C ALA A 36 -13.13 3.60 -3.77
N ASN A 37 -13.98 3.45 -4.79
CA ASN A 37 -15.22 2.67 -4.68
C ASN A 37 -15.01 1.19 -4.36
N ASN A 38 -13.82 0.65 -4.64
CA ASN A 38 -13.48 -0.76 -4.41
C ASN A 38 -12.45 -0.96 -3.28
N LEU A 39 -12.17 0.07 -2.48
CA LEU A 39 -11.12 0.04 -1.45
C LEU A 39 -11.66 -0.14 -0.02
N ASP A 40 -12.96 -0.36 0.13
CA ASP A 40 -13.57 -0.60 1.45
C ASP A 40 -13.21 -1.97 2.03
N GLY A 41 -13.22 -2.09 3.36
CA GLY A 41 -12.95 -3.33 4.08
C GLY A 41 -11.48 -3.77 4.11
N LEU A 42 -10.55 -2.89 3.69
CA LEU A 42 -9.13 -3.16 3.79
C LEU A 42 -8.69 -3.16 5.26
N ASN A 43 -7.81 -4.11 5.61
CA ASN A 43 -7.16 -4.16 6.91
C ASN A 43 -5.70 -3.75 6.74
N ILE A 44 -5.44 -2.44 6.81
CA ILE A 44 -4.16 -1.85 6.42
C ILE A 44 -3.27 -1.69 7.65
N HIS A 45 -2.03 -2.19 7.56
CA HIS A 45 -0.98 -1.91 8.56
C HIS A 45 -0.05 -0.77 8.11
N CYS A 46 0.07 -0.56 6.80
CA CYS A 46 0.91 0.48 6.23
C CYS A 46 0.23 1.03 4.97
N ALA A 47 -0.07 2.32 4.96
CA ALA A 47 -0.50 3.03 3.76
C ALA A 47 0.47 4.17 3.47
N ILE A 48 0.86 4.25 2.19
CA ILE A 48 1.81 5.21 1.64
C ILE A 48 1.09 5.89 0.49
N ILE A 49 0.85 7.18 0.64
CA ILE A 49 0.22 8.00 -0.41
C ILE A 49 1.28 8.96 -0.94
N ASP A 50 1.62 8.80 -2.21
CA ASP A 50 2.50 9.74 -2.89
C ASP A 50 1.68 10.81 -3.62
N GLU A 51 2.22 12.03 -3.67
CA GLU A 51 1.58 13.21 -4.27
C GLU A 51 0.09 13.37 -3.95
N LEU A 52 -0.24 13.49 -2.65
CA LEU A 52 -1.62 13.63 -2.18
C LEU A 52 -2.38 14.77 -2.88
N HIS A 53 -1.68 15.84 -3.28
CA HIS A 53 -2.29 16.98 -3.97
C HIS A 53 -2.75 16.65 -5.41
N ALA A 54 -2.21 15.61 -6.04
CA ALA A 54 -2.57 15.19 -7.38
C ALA A 54 -3.88 14.39 -7.43
N HIS A 55 -4.39 13.95 -6.27
CA HIS A 55 -5.67 13.27 -6.17
C HIS A 55 -6.81 14.25 -6.42
N LYS A 56 -7.74 13.89 -7.31
CA LYS A 56 -8.88 14.75 -7.67
C LYS A 56 -9.84 14.97 -6.50
N THR A 57 -9.98 13.96 -5.65
CA THR A 57 -10.89 13.94 -4.50
C THR A 57 -10.19 13.33 -3.28
N ARG A 58 -10.77 13.51 -2.10
CA ARG A 58 -10.26 12.96 -0.84
C ARG A 58 -10.68 11.50 -0.61
N ASP A 59 -11.54 10.94 -1.44
CA ASP A 59 -12.19 9.65 -1.16
C ASP A 59 -11.20 8.51 -0.86
N VAL A 60 -10.10 8.40 -1.62
CA VAL A 60 -9.05 7.39 -1.35
C VAL A 60 -8.39 7.61 0.00
N TRP A 61 -8.13 8.86 0.38
CA TRP A 61 -7.56 9.19 1.68
C TRP A 61 -8.48 8.74 2.81
N ASP A 62 -9.77 9.07 2.74
CA ASP A 62 -10.73 8.78 3.81
C ASP A 62 -10.91 7.27 4.01
N VAL A 63 -10.93 6.51 2.90
CA VAL A 63 -11.00 5.04 2.95
C VAL A 63 -9.73 4.45 3.58
N LEU A 64 -8.54 4.92 3.19
CA LEU A 64 -7.29 4.41 3.76
C LEU A 64 -7.15 4.76 5.24
N GLU A 65 -7.51 5.98 5.64
CA GLU A 65 -7.53 6.42 7.03
C GLU A 65 -8.43 5.51 7.88
N THR A 66 -9.66 5.27 7.41
CA THR A 66 -10.60 4.36 8.08
C THR A 66 -10.05 2.92 8.16
N ALA A 67 -9.46 2.42 7.08
CA ALA A 67 -8.88 1.08 7.01
C ALA A 67 -7.67 0.88 7.94
N THR A 68 -6.93 1.95 8.28
CA THR A 68 -5.84 1.85 9.28
C THR A 68 -6.37 1.61 10.70
N GLY A 69 -7.63 1.97 10.99
CA GLY A 69 -8.28 1.75 12.28
C GLY A 69 -8.45 0.27 12.65
N ALA A 70 -8.29 -0.65 11.68
CA ALA A 70 -8.31 -2.08 11.92
C ALA A 70 -7.11 -2.60 12.75
N ARG A 71 -6.04 -1.80 12.95
CA ARG A 71 -4.86 -2.17 13.76
C ARG A 71 -4.35 -1.04 14.64
N LEU A 72 -3.78 -1.40 15.80
CA LEU A 72 -3.31 -0.46 16.82
C LEU A 72 -2.02 0.31 16.46
N GLN A 73 -1.17 -0.26 15.60
CA GLN A 73 0.14 0.32 15.23
C GLN A 73 0.28 0.48 13.71
N SER A 74 -0.78 0.93 13.07
CA SER A 74 -0.76 1.23 11.64
C SER A 74 0.13 2.43 11.34
N LEU A 75 0.93 2.34 10.28
CA LEU A 75 1.69 3.47 9.74
C LEU A 75 0.91 4.11 8.60
N TYR A 76 0.61 5.40 8.73
CA TYR A 76 -0.01 6.18 7.68
C TYR A 76 0.92 7.32 7.28
N TRP A 77 1.49 7.22 6.08
CA TRP A 77 2.44 8.18 5.57
C TRP A 77 1.97 8.78 4.26
N TYR A 78 2.17 10.08 4.09
CA TYR A 78 1.84 10.77 2.87
C TYR A 78 2.87 11.84 2.52
N HIS A 79 3.11 12.02 1.22
CA HIS A 79 3.83 13.15 0.69
C HIS A 79 2.84 14.17 0.15
N HIS A 80 2.93 15.40 0.67
CA HIS A 80 2.29 16.55 0.04
C HIS A 80 3.38 17.28 -0.73
N GLY A 81 3.41 17.09 -2.06
CA GLY A 81 4.38 17.74 -2.95
C GLY A 81 4.52 19.22 -2.64
N ARG A 82 5.74 19.73 -2.72
CA ARG A 82 5.96 21.18 -2.70
C ARG A 82 5.48 21.70 -4.06
N VAL A 83 4.34 22.39 -4.07
CA VAL A 83 3.96 23.28 -5.18
C VAL A 83 5.04 24.31 -5.42
#